data_AF-A0A7C4B536-F1
#
_entry.id   AF-A0A7C4B536-F1
#
_cell.length_a   1.000
_cell.length_b   1.000
_cell.length_c   1.000
_cell.angle_alpha   90.00
_cell.angle_beta   90.00
_cell.angle_gamma   90.00
#
_symmetry.space_group_name_H-M   'P 1'
#
loop_
_entity.id
_entity.type
_entity.pdbx_description
1 polymer ?
#
loop_
_entity_poly.entity_id
_entity_poly.type
_entity_poly.pdbx_seq_one_letter_code
_entity_poly.pdbx_strand_id
1 'polypeptide(L)'
;MIKQITEDSKENAVITENPEKKQSKARKYALPSEELIIETGIGVLSTSGTINSQEKMRKLVLRKIRFQNDKYKLSGKRLRKALIKSGNVKIQIITREVPGKRPYFTCPVCDTKLVKIRNQTLNGTEVILGYRCPLCGYWTHRKRRMPFRYIFSIGRNL
;
A
#
# COMPACT_ATOMS: atom_id res chain seq x y z
N MET A 1 -33.49 -45.75 -52.25
CA MET A 1 -34.70 -45.18 -51.63
C MET A 1 -34.26 -44.60 -50.28
N ILE A 2 -34.40 -43.27 -50.10
CA ILE A 2 -34.21 -42.45 -48.86
C ILE A 2 -32.72 -42.28 -48.43
N LYS A 3 -31.99 -41.19 -48.73
CA LYS A 3 -32.03 -39.75 -48.32
C LYS A 3 -31.56 -39.45 -46.88
N GLN A 4 -30.45 -38.69 -46.82
CA GLN A 4 -30.11 -37.56 -45.90
C GLN A 4 -29.91 -37.93 -44.40
N ILE A 5 -29.00 -37.36 -43.60
CA ILE A 5 -28.53 -35.97 -43.46
C ILE A 5 -27.09 -35.96 -42.88
N THR A 6 -26.24 -35.10 -43.44
CA THR A 6 -25.00 -34.51 -42.89
C THR A 6 -25.32 -33.18 -42.21
N GLU A 7 -24.71 -32.87 -41.05
CA GLU A 7 -24.51 -31.54 -40.37
C GLU A 7 -24.33 -31.85 -38.86
N ASP A 8 -23.36 -31.35 -38.07
CA ASP A 8 -22.79 -30.01 -37.92
C ASP A 8 -21.23 -30.08 -37.83
N SER A 9 -20.38 -29.22 -38.42
CA SER A 9 -20.31 -27.76 -38.54
C SER A 9 -20.01 -26.99 -37.25
N LYS A 10 -18.77 -26.46 -37.19
CA LYS A 10 -18.32 -25.24 -36.48
C LYS A 10 -18.10 -25.44 -34.95
N GLU A 11 -17.16 -24.81 -34.26
CA GLU A 11 -16.61 -23.47 -34.44
C GLU A 11 -15.37 -23.25 -33.52
N ASN A 12 -14.25 -22.88 -34.15
CA ASN A 12 -13.40 -21.73 -33.79
C ASN A 12 -12.55 -21.61 -32.50
N ALA A 13 -11.28 -21.27 -32.80
CA ALA A 13 -10.52 -20.11 -32.34
C ALA A 13 -9.97 -20.03 -30.90
N VAL A 14 -8.64 -20.11 -30.84
CA VAL A 14 -7.71 -19.11 -30.26
C VAL A 14 -8.28 -18.19 -29.19
N ILE A 15 -7.74 -18.31 -27.96
CA ILE A 15 -7.55 -17.14 -27.09
C ILE A 15 -6.14 -17.21 -26.48
N THR A 16 -5.21 -16.61 -27.22
CA THR A 16 -4.04 -15.93 -26.66
C THR A 16 -4.51 -14.75 -25.82
N GLU A 17 -4.17 -14.68 -24.53
CA GLU A 17 -4.16 -13.40 -23.81
C GLU A 17 -2.91 -13.26 -22.93
N ASN A 18 -1.87 -12.76 -23.60
CA ASN A 18 -0.80 -11.95 -23.07
C ASN A 18 -1.39 -10.83 -22.19
N PRO A 19 -0.99 -10.63 -20.91
CA PRO A 19 -1.60 -9.60 -20.08
C PRO A 19 -1.04 -8.24 -20.49
N GLU A 20 -1.68 -7.66 -21.50
CA GLU A 20 -1.30 -6.41 -22.10
C GLU A 20 -1.18 -5.31 -21.04
N LYS A 21 0.00 -4.70 -21.03
CA LYS A 21 0.29 -3.40 -20.48
C LYS A 21 -0.79 -2.43 -20.94
N LYS A 22 -1.73 -2.11 -20.06
CA LYS A 22 -2.75 -1.08 -20.24
C LYS A 22 -2.07 0.26 -20.59
N GLN A 23 -1.96 0.58 -21.89
CA GLN A 23 -1.28 1.76 -22.38
C GLN A 23 -2.04 3.02 -21.89
N SER A 24 -1.47 3.69 -20.90
CA SER A 24 -2.05 4.93 -20.36
C SER A 24 -1.58 6.12 -21.20
N LYS A 25 -2.53 6.96 -21.64
CA LYS A 25 -2.38 8.33 -22.16
C LYS A 25 -1.05 8.98 -21.73
N ALA A 26 -0.26 9.47 -22.70
CA ALA A 26 1.09 10.01 -22.50
C ALA A 26 1.11 11.04 -21.35
N ARG A 27 1.63 10.63 -20.20
CA ARG A 27 1.67 11.47 -19.00
C ARG A 27 2.79 12.49 -19.18
N LYS A 28 2.50 13.78 -18.97
CA LYS A 28 3.52 14.87 -18.92
C LYS A 28 4.59 14.66 -17.83
N TYR A 29 4.40 13.68 -16.96
CA TYR A 29 5.30 13.34 -15.85
C TYR A 29 5.60 11.85 -15.84
N ALA A 30 6.82 11.50 -15.41
CA ALA A 30 7.22 10.12 -15.22
C ALA A 30 6.87 9.67 -13.79
N LEU A 31 6.53 8.39 -13.65
CA LEU A 31 6.35 7.76 -12.35
C LEU A 31 7.54 6.84 -12.09
N PRO A 32 8.27 7.04 -10.98
CA PRO A 32 9.38 6.14 -10.64
C PRO A 32 8.84 4.73 -10.32
N SER A 33 9.62 3.70 -10.67
CA SER A 33 9.31 2.30 -10.32
C SER A 33 9.24 2.13 -8.80
N GLU A 34 8.54 1.10 -8.34
CA GLU A 34 8.44 0.82 -6.90
C GLU A 34 9.80 0.46 -6.30
N GLU A 35 10.61 -0.32 -7.03
CA GLU A 35 11.99 -0.67 -6.70
C GLU A 35 12.87 0.57 -6.50
N LEU A 36 12.88 1.50 -7.46
CA LEU A 36 13.68 2.73 -7.37
C LEU A 36 13.29 3.57 -6.14
N ILE A 37 12.00 3.63 -5.80
CA ILE A 37 11.53 4.33 -4.60
C ILE A 37 12.07 3.65 -3.33
N ILE A 38 12.04 2.32 -3.29
CA ILE A 38 12.48 1.52 -2.14
C ILE A 38 13.99 1.68 -1.93
N GLU A 39 14.79 1.43 -2.95
CA GLU A 39 16.26 1.53 -2.90
C GLU A 39 16.69 2.94 -2.50
N THR A 40 16.11 3.96 -3.14
CA THR A 40 16.41 5.37 -2.81
C THR A 40 15.99 5.71 -1.39
N GLY A 41 14.82 5.22 -0.95
CA GLY A 41 14.31 5.43 0.40
C GLY A 41 15.20 4.81 1.47
N ILE A 42 15.66 3.58 1.26
CA ILE A 42 16.62 2.90 2.14
C ILE A 42 17.91 3.70 2.18
N GLY A 43 18.47 4.08 1.02
CA GLY A 43 19.70 4.86 0.96
C GLY A 43 19.61 6.21 1.69
N VAL A 44 18.46 6.90 1.60
CA VAL A 44 18.22 8.15 2.36
C VAL A 44 18.23 7.90 3.87
N LEU A 45 17.62 6.80 4.33
CA LEU A 45 17.59 6.44 5.76
C LEU A 45 18.95 5.95 6.26
N SER A 46 19.73 5.24 5.44
CA SER A 46 21.08 4.82 5.81
C SER A 46 21.99 6.01 6.09
N THR A 47 21.82 7.12 5.36
CA THR A 47 22.60 8.35 5.60
C THR A 47 22.02 9.23 6.71
N SER A 48 20.69 9.33 6.81
CA SER A 48 20.04 10.28 7.73
C SER A 48 19.65 9.69 9.09
N GLY A 49 19.72 8.35 9.24
CA GLY A 49 19.22 7.61 10.40
C GLY A 49 17.70 7.58 10.50
N THR A 50 17.11 8.61 11.12
CA THR A 50 15.67 8.70 11.37
C THR A 50 15.06 9.96 10.77
N ILE A 51 13.92 9.81 10.08
CA ILE A 51 13.20 10.93 9.48
C ILE A 51 11.80 11.01 10.08
N ASN A 52 11.52 12.10 10.79
CA ASN A 52 10.31 12.26 11.61
C ASN A 52 9.12 12.92 10.88
N SER A 53 9.15 12.98 9.55
CA SER A 53 8.10 13.62 8.74
C SER A 53 7.96 12.96 7.37
N GLN A 54 6.72 12.71 6.97
CA GLN A 54 6.35 12.22 5.63
C GLN A 54 6.83 13.15 4.53
N GLU A 55 6.71 14.46 4.73
CA GLU A 55 7.05 15.44 3.71
C GLU A 55 8.57 15.56 3.59
N LYS A 56 9.30 15.52 4.72
CA LYS A 56 10.77 15.50 4.72
C LYS A 56 11.29 14.27 3.98
N MET A 57 10.76 13.08 4.30
CA MET A 57 11.13 11.83 3.63
C MET A 57 10.86 11.91 2.12
N ARG A 58 9.68 12.44 1.75
CA ARG A 58 9.31 12.63 0.33
C ARG A 58 10.25 13.56 -0.40
N LYS A 59 10.59 14.72 0.17
CA LYS A 59 11.50 15.69 -0.45
C LYS A 59 12.89 15.10 -0.67
N LEU A 60 13.42 14.37 0.30
CA LEU A 60 14.75 13.75 0.20
C LEU A 60 14.79 12.67 -0.89
N VAL A 61 13.83 11.75 -0.89
CA VAL A 61 13.74 10.70 -1.92
C VAL A 61 13.50 11.32 -3.30
N LEU A 62 12.56 12.28 -3.41
CA LEU A 62 12.23 12.93 -4.67
C LEU A 62 13.43 13.70 -5.25
N ARG A 63 14.20 14.39 -4.39
CA ARG A 63 15.43 15.07 -4.80
C ARG A 63 16.42 14.07 -5.41
N LYS A 64 16.63 12.92 -4.75
CA LYS A 64 17.58 11.91 -5.20
C LYS A 64 17.19 11.26 -6.54
N ILE A 65 15.91 10.89 -6.73
CA ILE A 65 15.45 10.32 -8.01
C ILE A 65 15.41 11.34 -9.16
N ARG A 66 15.19 12.63 -8.87
CA ARG A 66 15.13 13.67 -9.92
C ARG A 66 16.50 14.00 -10.52
N PHE A 67 17.60 13.61 -9.87
CA PHE A 67 18.93 13.66 -10.51
C PHE A 67 19.01 12.74 -11.74
N GLN A 68 18.26 11.63 -11.77
CA GLN A 68 18.21 10.73 -12.92
C GLN A 68 17.17 11.20 -13.95
N ASN A 69 16.01 11.67 -13.49
CA ASN A 69 14.96 12.20 -14.37
C ASN A 69 14.15 13.28 -13.65
N ASP A 70 14.33 14.53 -14.09
CA ASP A 70 13.63 15.71 -13.59
C ASP A 70 12.09 15.55 -13.62
N LYS A 71 11.55 14.82 -14.60
CA LYS A 71 10.09 14.68 -14.77
C LYS A 71 9.44 13.74 -13.74
N TYR A 72 10.22 13.11 -12.85
CA TYR A 72 9.66 12.24 -11.83
C TYR A 72 8.78 13.00 -10.83
N LYS A 73 7.59 12.43 -10.58
CA LYS A 73 6.70 12.86 -9.50
C LYS A 73 6.46 11.73 -8.52
N LEU A 74 6.52 12.06 -7.22
CA LEU A 74 6.27 11.13 -6.13
C LEU A 74 5.38 11.76 -5.06
N SER A 75 4.22 11.13 -4.83
CA SER A 75 3.32 11.52 -3.75
C SER A 75 3.75 10.88 -2.42
N GLY A 76 3.45 11.54 -1.30
CA GLY A 76 3.74 10.99 0.03
C GLY A 76 3.03 9.65 0.26
N LYS A 77 1.78 9.50 -0.20
CA LYS A 77 1.03 8.23 -0.12
C LYS A 77 1.73 7.09 -0.87
N ARG A 78 2.20 7.34 -2.10
CA ARG A 78 2.90 6.32 -2.91
C ARG A 78 4.23 5.92 -2.27
N LEU A 79 5.03 6.90 -1.85
CA LEU A 79 6.28 6.65 -1.12
C LEU A 79 6.04 5.78 0.12
N ARG A 80 5.09 6.20 0.97
CA ARG A 80 4.77 5.48 2.21
C ARG A 80 4.39 4.03 1.94
N LYS A 81 3.51 3.80 0.96
CA LYS A 81 3.08 2.45 0.59
C LYS A 81 4.23 1.57 0.11
N ALA A 82 5.08 2.11 -0.78
CA ALA A 82 6.23 1.38 -1.30
C ALA A 82 7.18 0.95 -0.17
N LEU A 83 7.49 1.88 0.74
CA LEU A 83 8.37 1.58 1.89
C LEU A 83 7.74 0.61 2.90
N ILE A 84 6.43 0.66 3.11
CA ILE A 84 5.74 -0.30 3.98
C ILE A 84 5.82 -1.71 3.39
N LYS A 85 5.57 -1.83 2.08
CA LYS A 85 5.57 -3.12 1.40
C LYS A 85 6.95 -3.77 1.32
N SER A 86 8.02 -2.99 1.26
CA SER A 86 9.38 -3.55 1.23
C SER A 86 9.72 -4.30 2.52
N GLY A 87 9.13 -3.91 3.65
CA GLY A 87 9.43 -4.51 4.95
C GLY A 87 10.81 -4.17 5.51
N ASN A 88 11.65 -3.42 4.78
CA ASN A 88 12.98 -2.97 5.24
C ASN A 88 12.95 -1.62 5.98
N VAL A 89 11.81 -0.92 5.94
CA VAL A 89 11.61 0.37 6.59
C VAL A 89 10.53 0.26 7.66
N LYS A 90 10.92 0.59 8.90
CA LYS A 90 10.00 0.71 10.03
C LYS A 90 9.35 2.08 9.96
N ILE A 91 8.03 2.10 10.02
CA ILE A 91 7.25 3.34 10.04
C ILE A 91 6.44 3.39 11.33
N GLN A 92 6.88 4.21 12.26
CA GLN A 92 6.08 4.52 13.44
C GLN A 92 4.98 5.50 13.07
N ILE A 93 3.74 5.14 13.38
CA ILE A 93 2.54 5.89 13.03
C ILE A 93 2.00 6.56 14.29
N ILE A 94 2.11 7.89 14.35
CA ILE A 94 1.51 8.69 15.42
C ILE A 94 0.09 9.05 15.00
N THR A 95 -0.87 8.71 15.85
CA THR A 95 -2.30 8.87 15.57
C THR A 95 -2.98 9.70 16.64
N ARG A 96 -4.05 10.40 16.26
CA ARG A 96 -4.98 11.07 17.17
C ARG A 96 -6.35 10.38 17.14
N GLU A 97 -7.03 10.27 18.28
CA GLU A 97 -8.43 9.85 18.31
C GLU A 97 -9.33 10.92 17.69
N VAL A 98 -10.36 10.50 16.95
CA VAL A 98 -11.39 11.37 16.42
C VAL A 98 -12.72 10.98 17.08
N PRO A 99 -13.24 11.80 18.01
CA PRO A 99 -14.47 11.47 18.74
C PRO A 99 -15.68 11.40 17.80
N GLY A 100 -16.66 10.58 18.18
CA GLY A 100 -17.92 10.43 17.43
C GLY A 100 -17.81 9.74 16.06
N LYS A 101 -16.63 9.22 15.68
CA LYS A 101 -16.43 8.53 14.39
C LYS A 101 -16.13 7.04 14.58
N ARG A 102 -16.81 6.21 13.78
CA ARG A 102 -16.57 4.76 13.67
C ARG A 102 -15.18 4.46 13.09
N PRO A 103 -14.54 3.34 13.48
CA PRO A 103 -13.22 2.97 13.01
C PRO A 103 -13.23 2.70 11.49
N TYR A 104 -12.06 2.75 10.87
CA TYR A 104 -11.93 2.34 9.47
C TYR A 104 -11.99 0.81 9.35
N PHE A 105 -12.45 0.30 8.21
CA PHE A 105 -12.32 -1.13 7.86
C PHE A 105 -11.09 -1.39 6.99
N THR A 106 -10.60 -0.35 6.32
CA THR A 106 -9.40 -0.37 5.49
C THR A 106 -8.35 0.55 6.11
N CYS A 107 -7.10 0.12 6.14
CA CYS A 107 -6.02 0.87 6.78
C CYS A 107 -5.83 2.24 6.11
N PRO A 108 -5.93 3.36 6.85
CA PRO A 108 -5.73 4.69 6.28
C PRO A 108 -4.26 4.98 5.89
N VAL A 109 -3.34 4.08 6.25
CA VAL A 109 -1.89 4.23 6.02
C VAL A 109 -1.44 3.54 4.74
N CYS A 110 -1.80 2.27 4.56
CA CYS A 110 -1.36 1.42 3.43
C CYS A 110 -2.49 0.88 2.56
N ASP A 111 -3.76 1.13 2.91
CA ASP A 111 -4.97 0.63 2.27
C ASP A 111 -5.21 -0.91 2.38
N THR A 112 -4.46 -1.62 3.24
CA THR A 112 -4.73 -3.03 3.56
C THR A 112 -5.99 -3.19 4.43
N LYS A 113 -6.77 -4.26 4.22
CA LYS A 113 -7.93 -4.59 5.06
C LYS A 113 -7.50 -4.79 6.53
N LEU A 114 -8.24 -4.23 7.47
CA LEU A 114 -7.94 -4.38 8.89
C LEU A 114 -8.51 -5.70 9.44
N VAL A 115 -7.75 -6.31 10.36
CA VAL A 115 -8.16 -7.49 11.11
C VAL A 115 -8.73 -7.08 12.47
N LYS A 116 -9.77 -7.78 12.93
CA LYS A 116 -10.39 -7.54 14.24
C LYS A 116 -9.45 -8.03 15.35
N ILE A 117 -9.23 -7.19 16.35
CA ILE A 117 -8.59 -7.58 17.61
C ILE A 117 -9.71 -8.07 18.52
N ARG A 118 -9.62 -9.31 18.97
CA ARG A 118 -10.62 -9.95 19.80
C ARG A 118 -9.99 -10.38 21.12
N ASN A 119 -10.79 -10.43 22.17
CA ASN A 119 -10.41 -10.98 23.46
C ASN A 119 -11.55 -11.85 23.99
N GLN A 120 -11.23 -12.84 24.80
CA GLN A 120 -12.22 -13.64 25.52
C GLN A 120 -12.47 -13.03 26.88
N THR A 121 -13.74 -12.92 27.26
CA THR A 121 -14.13 -12.56 28.64
C THR A 121 -14.00 -13.77 29.55
N LEU A 122 -14.04 -13.55 30.87
CA LEU A 122 -14.00 -14.63 31.87
C LEU A 122 -15.08 -15.70 31.65
N ASN A 123 -16.21 -15.32 31.04
CA ASN A 123 -17.33 -16.20 30.73
C ASN A 123 -17.22 -16.86 29.34
N GLY A 124 -16.06 -16.79 28.69
CA GLY A 124 -15.80 -17.38 27.36
C GLY A 124 -16.41 -16.62 26.18
N THR A 125 -17.04 -15.45 26.39
CA THR A 125 -17.62 -14.65 25.30
C THR A 125 -16.55 -13.85 24.58
N GLU A 126 -16.58 -13.86 23.24
CA GLU A 126 -15.61 -13.11 22.43
C GLU A 126 -16.06 -11.66 22.24
N VAL A 127 -15.20 -10.70 22.63
CA VAL A 127 -15.44 -9.27 22.46
C VAL A 127 -14.43 -8.64 21.51
N ILE A 128 -14.91 -7.77 20.62
CA ILE A 128 -14.04 -7.01 19.71
C ILE A 128 -13.47 -5.82 20.47
N LEU A 129 -12.14 -5.78 20.63
CA LEU A 129 -11.42 -4.66 21.26
C LEU A 129 -11.11 -3.54 20.24
N GLY A 130 -10.87 -3.91 18.98
CA GLY A 130 -10.49 -2.95 17.95
C GLY A 130 -10.09 -3.60 16.64
N TYR A 131 -9.24 -2.91 15.89
CA TYR A 131 -8.77 -3.33 14.57
C TYR A 131 -7.28 -3.04 14.43
N ARG A 132 -6.52 -3.98 13.84
CA ARG A 132 -5.09 -3.88 13.53
C ARG A 132 -4.86 -4.07 12.02
N CYS A 133 -3.87 -3.38 11.46
CA CYS A 133 -3.36 -3.65 10.14
C CYS A 133 -2.22 -4.67 10.22
N PRO A 134 -2.28 -5.80 9.51
CA PRO A 134 -1.21 -6.81 9.55
C PRO A 134 0.07 -6.35 8.85
N LEU A 135 0.00 -5.35 7.96
CA LEU A 135 1.14 -4.91 7.14
C LEU A 135 1.96 -3.78 7.78
N CYS A 136 1.29 -2.72 8.25
CA CYS A 136 1.97 -1.52 8.77
C CYS A 136 1.84 -1.31 10.27
N GLY A 137 1.16 -2.21 10.98
CA GLY A 137 0.97 -2.11 12.43
C GLY A 137 0.00 -1.02 12.89
N TYR A 138 -0.63 -0.26 11.98
CA TYR A 138 -1.70 0.69 12.35
C TYR A 138 -2.78 -0.03 13.16
N TRP A 139 -3.17 0.54 14.29
CA TRP A 139 -4.24 -0.01 15.12
C TRP A 139 -5.17 1.07 15.64
N THR A 140 -6.44 0.69 15.81
CA THR A 140 -7.50 1.55 16.30
C THR A 140 -8.42 0.77 17.24
N HIS A 141 -8.94 1.41 18.28
CA HIS A 141 -9.99 0.84 19.12
C HIS A 141 -11.34 0.87 18.40
N ARG A 142 -12.45 0.75 19.15
CA ARG A 142 -13.81 0.98 18.66
C ARG A 142 -14.09 2.42 18.19
N LYS A 143 -13.18 3.36 18.48
CA LYS A 143 -13.21 4.73 17.97
C LYS A 143 -12.15 4.93 16.90
N ARG A 144 -12.39 5.86 15.97
CA ARG A 144 -11.47 6.17 14.86
C ARG A 144 -10.19 6.83 15.35
N ARG A 145 -9.03 6.30 14.96
CA ARG A 145 -7.73 6.98 15.10
C ARG A 145 -7.20 7.45 13.75
N MET A 146 -6.96 8.75 13.60
CA MET A 146 -6.44 9.33 12.35
C MET A 146 -4.92 9.45 12.43
N PRO A 147 -4.15 8.89 11.47
CA PRO A 147 -2.72 9.14 11.37
C PRO A 147 -2.44 10.63 11.19
N PHE A 148 -1.53 11.18 11.98
CA PHE A 148 -1.12 12.58 11.94
C PHE A 148 0.35 12.75 11.58
N ARG A 149 1.22 11.86 12.07
CA ARG A 149 2.67 11.94 11.83
C ARG A 149 3.28 10.56 11.58
N TYR A 150 4.31 10.52 10.75
CA TYR A 150 5.05 9.32 10.40
C TYR A 150 6.53 9.53 10.71
N ILE A 151 7.15 8.54 11.35
CA ILE A 151 8.58 8.50 11.64
C ILE A 151 9.14 7.27 10.94
N PHE A 152 10.15 7.49 10.10
CA PHE A 152 10.78 6.49 9.25
C PHE A 152 12.16 6.16 9.82
N SER A 153 12.47 4.88 9.94
CA SER A 153 13.79 4.36 10.31
C SER A 153 14.05 3.04 9.58
N ILE A 154 15.31 2.62 9.51
CA ILE A 154 15.64 1.26 9.03
C ILE A 154 15.07 0.23 10.02
N GLY A 155 14.53 -0.87 9.51
CA GLY A 155 14.01 -1.98 10.31
C GLY A 155 12.68 -2.53 9.79
N ARG A 156 12.12 -3.52 10.49
CA ARG A 156 10.81 -4.11 10.14
C ARG A 156 9.69 -3.58 11.04
N ASN A 157 8.47 -3.57 10.52
CA ASN A 157 7.27 -3.37 11.35
C ASN A 157 6.94 -4.71 12.05
N LEU A 158 6.72 -4.68 13.37
CA LEU A 158 6.30 -5.84 14.19
C LEU A 158 4.76 -5.83 14.39
#